data_AF-D7C466-F1
#
_entry.id   AF-D7C466-F1
#
_cell.length_a   1.000
_cell.length_b   1.000
_cell.length_c   1.000
_cell.angle_alpha   90.00
_cell.angle_beta   90.00
_cell.angle_gamma   90.00
#
_symmetry.space_group_name_H-M   'P 1'
#
loop_
_entity.id
_entity.type
_entity.pdbx_description
1 polymer ?
#
loop_
_entity_poly.entity_id
_entity_poly.type
_entity_poly.pdbx_seq_one_letter_code
_entity_poly.pdbx_strand_id
1 'polypeptide(L)'
;MWFLAGTFGGQAERTCTVPSGRPVAFPLINLVGGPADCADFMETASGTASLDGRDISPDRYLGTTITGTAAPGNPVTDSSGRFSGTGCGLWVQLPPLKAGKHTLKIRGRSADFTVAVDYALTVAAPGTA
;
A
#
# COMPACT_ATOMS: atom_id res chain seq x y z
N MET A 1 -6.89 10.61 3.64
CA MET A 1 -6.03 9.67 2.88
C MET A 1 -6.92 8.65 2.17
N TRP A 2 -6.55 8.23 0.96
CA TRP A 2 -7.14 7.12 0.22
C TRP A 2 -6.08 6.02 0.07
N PHE A 3 -6.37 4.81 0.52
CA PHE A 3 -5.41 3.70 0.48
C PHE A 3 -5.66 2.82 -0.73
N LEU A 4 -4.62 2.55 -1.52
CA LEU A 4 -4.66 1.55 -2.59
C LEU A 4 -4.03 0.25 -2.10
N ALA A 5 -4.69 -0.87 -2.39
CA ALA A 5 -4.32 -2.18 -1.91
C ALA A 5 -3.19 -2.82 -2.72
N GLY A 6 -2.29 -3.54 -2.04
CA GLY A 6 -1.37 -4.48 -2.67
C GLY A 6 -2.07 -5.79 -3.08
N THR A 7 -1.35 -6.90 -2.90
CA THR A 7 -1.86 -8.27 -2.99
C THR A 7 -1.35 -9.10 -1.81
N PHE A 8 -1.90 -10.30 -1.63
CA PHE A 8 -1.33 -11.34 -0.74
C PHE A 8 -0.22 -12.14 -1.44
N GLY A 9 0.45 -11.54 -2.42
CA GLY A 9 1.39 -12.21 -3.31
C GLY A 9 0.95 -12.19 -4.77
N GLY A 10 1.90 -12.38 -5.69
CA GLY A 10 1.66 -12.44 -7.12
C GLY A 10 1.22 -11.11 -7.73
N GLN A 11 0.52 -11.20 -8.88
CA GLN A 11 0.11 -10.05 -9.68
C GLN A 11 -1.42 -9.81 -9.64
N ALA A 12 -1.83 -8.55 -9.63
CA ALA A 12 -3.21 -8.15 -9.85
C ALA A 12 -3.32 -6.95 -10.80
N GLU A 13 -4.39 -6.92 -11.59
CA GLU A 13 -4.85 -5.73 -12.31
C GLU A 13 -6.08 -5.18 -11.60
N ARG A 14 -6.15 -3.87 -11.42
CA ARG A 14 -7.22 -3.23 -10.65
C ARG A 14 -7.70 -1.96 -11.34
N THR A 15 -9.02 -1.75 -11.32
CA THR A 15 -9.64 -0.48 -11.69
C THR A 15 -10.26 0.14 -10.45
N CYS A 16 -9.94 1.40 -10.16
CA CYS A 16 -10.42 2.09 -8.96
C CYS A 16 -10.79 3.55 -9.23
N THR A 17 -11.90 3.99 -8.63
CA THR A 17 -12.28 5.40 -8.60
C THR A 17 -11.76 6.03 -7.31
N VAL A 18 -10.92 7.05 -7.43
CA VAL A 18 -10.35 7.79 -6.30
C VAL A 18 -11.13 9.11 -6.13
N PRO A 19 -11.61 9.43 -4.93
CA PRO A 19 -12.28 10.72 -4.70
C PRO A 19 -11.33 11.90 -4.92
N SER A 20 -11.85 13.00 -5.47
CA SER A 20 -11.10 14.25 -5.67
C SER A 20 -10.54 14.79 -4.36
N GLY A 21 -9.35 15.38 -4.39
CA GLY A 21 -8.79 16.10 -3.24
C GLY A 21 -8.33 15.22 -2.08
N ARG A 22 -8.34 13.89 -2.22
CA ARG A 22 -7.77 12.99 -1.21
C ARG A 22 -6.32 12.64 -1.53
N PRO A 23 -5.36 12.85 -0.60
CA PRO A 23 -4.03 12.27 -0.71
C PRO A 23 -4.12 10.75 -0.84
N VAL A 24 -3.15 10.14 -1.52
CA VAL A 24 -3.14 8.71 -1.83
C VAL A 24 -1.94 8.05 -1.13
N ALA A 25 -2.13 6.86 -0.55
CA ALA A 25 -1.06 6.07 0.02
C ALA A 25 -1.17 4.60 -0.40
N PHE A 26 -0.02 3.95 -0.60
CA PHE A 26 0.05 2.52 -0.92
C PHE A 26 1.40 1.93 -0.55
N PRO A 27 1.43 0.64 -0.14
CA PRO A 27 2.68 -0.07 0.03
C PRO A 27 3.21 -0.55 -1.31
N LEU A 28 4.53 -0.55 -1.46
CA LEU A 28 5.18 -1.39 -2.47
C LEU A 28 5.29 -2.83 -1.96
N ILE A 29 5.64 -2.94 -0.69
CA ILE A 29 5.71 -4.17 0.08
C ILE A 29 5.60 -3.80 1.56
N ASN A 30 4.87 -4.56 2.37
CA ASN A 30 4.71 -4.29 3.79
C ASN A 30 4.37 -5.58 4.56
N LEU A 31 4.57 -5.51 5.88
CA LEU A 31 4.22 -6.57 6.81
C LEU A 31 3.62 -5.97 8.09
N VAL A 32 2.72 -6.72 8.71
CA VAL A 32 2.35 -6.55 10.12
C VAL A 32 2.70 -7.86 10.83
N GLY A 33 3.55 -7.78 11.85
CA GLY A 33 4.05 -8.95 12.59
C GLY A 33 4.68 -8.54 13.92
N GLY A 34 5.58 -9.36 14.45
CA GLY A 34 6.44 -9.01 15.58
C GLY A 34 7.60 -8.07 15.16
N PRO A 35 8.32 -7.47 16.13
CA PRO A 35 9.50 -6.66 15.84
C PRO A 35 10.60 -7.40 15.05
N ALA A 36 10.84 -8.68 15.39
CA ALA A 36 11.82 -9.53 14.70
C ALA A 36 11.37 -9.82 13.25
N ASP A 37 10.10 -10.20 13.06
CA ASP A 37 9.55 -10.44 11.72
C ASP A 37 9.71 -9.22 10.81
N CYS A 38 9.49 -8.02 11.35
CA CYS A 38 9.69 -6.78 10.60
C CYS A 38 11.15 -6.47 10.30
N ALA A 39 12.06 -6.76 11.24
CA ALA A 39 13.49 -6.62 10.98
C ALA A 39 13.92 -7.52 9.81
N ASP A 40 13.61 -8.82 9.89
CA ASP A 40 13.94 -9.83 8.88
C ASP A 40 13.30 -9.49 7.53
N PHE A 41 12.01 -9.14 7.53
CA PHE A 41 11.28 -8.75 6.32
C PHE A 41 11.90 -7.53 5.64
N MET A 42 12.36 -6.56 6.43
CA MET A 42 12.93 -5.35 5.86
C MET A 42 14.35 -5.57 5.33
N GLU A 43 15.13 -6.55 5.80
CA GLU A 43 16.51 -6.80 5.31
C GLU A 43 16.59 -6.91 3.78
N THR A 44 15.61 -7.58 3.17
CA THR A 44 15.58 -7.81 1.71
C THR A 44 14.48 -7.02 0.99
N ALA A 45 13.74 -6.16 1.71
CA ALA A 45 12.65 -5.39 1.16
C ALA A 45 13.14 -4.39 0.10
N SER A 46 12.59 -4.53 -1.10
CA SER A 46 12.83 -3.68 -2.27
C SER A 46 11.54 -3.48 -3.06
N GLY A 47 11.48 -2.41 -3.86
CA GLY A 47 10.31 -2.16 -4.69
C GLY A 47 10.42 -0.88 -5.51
N THR A 48 9.56 -0.78 -6.52
CA THR A 48 9.41 0.40 -7.36
C THR A 48 7.93 0.77 -7.50
N ALA A 49 7.67 2.05 -7.71
CA ALA A 49 6.37 2.52 -8.18
C ALA A 49 6.56 3.54 -9.29
N SER A 50 5.62 3.52 -10.25
CA SER A 50 5.53 4.55 -11.29
C SER A 50 4.09 5.04 -11.42
N LEU A 51 3.88 6.36 -11.38
CA LEU A 51 2.62 7.01 -11.70
C LEU A 51 2.73 7.72 -13.05
N ASP A 52 1.87 7.36 -13.99
CA ASP A 52 1.86 7.87 -15.36
C ASP A 52 3.24 7.79 -16.04
N GLY A 53 3.96 6.70 -15.76
CA GLY A 53 5.30 6.45 -16.29
C GLY A 53 6.43 7.20 -15.57
N ARG A 54 6.15 7.94 -14.49
CA ARG A 54 7.18 8.59 -13.66
C ARG A 54 7.41 7.83 -12.38
N ASP A 55 8.69 7.54 -12.11
CA ASP A 55 9.08 6.83 -10.89
C ASP A 55 8.82 7.66 -9.64
N ILE A 56 8.41 6.98 -8.58
CA ILE A 56 8.16 7.55 -7.26
C ILE A 56 9.01 6.82 -6.24
N SER A 57 9.80 7.57 -5.47
CA SER A 57 10.56 7.02 -4.36
C SER A 57 9.66 6.65 -3.18
N PRO A 58 9.78 5.45 -2.61
CA PRO A 58 9.11 5.09 -1.37
C PRO A 58 9.87 5.62 -0.15
N ASP A 59 9.12 5.87 0.92
CA ASP A 59 9.64 5.96 2.27
C ASP A 59 9.82 4.56 2.85
N ARG A 60 10.90 4.39 3.63
CA ARG A 60 11.25 3.11 4.26
C ARG A 60 10.94 3.16 5.74
N TYR A 61 10.08 2.26 6.20
CA TYR A 61 9.69 2.11 7.60
C TYR A 61 10.17 0.77 8.14
N LEU A 62 11.17 0.80 9.04
CA LEU A 62 11.78 -0.42 9.59
C LEU A 62 10.85 -1.17 10.55
N GLY A 63 9.94 -0.46 11.20
CA GLY A 63 9.02 -1.04 12.17
C GLY A 63 8.52 0.02 13.13
N THR A 64 7.20 0.09 13.32
CA THR A 64 6.58 0.89 14.37
C THR A 64 5.44 0.11 15.02
N THR A 65 5.25 0.28 16.32
CA THR A 65 4.11 -0.32 17.01
C THR A 65 2.83 0.31 16.49
N ILE A 66 1.93 -0.52 15.99
CA ILE A 66 0.59 -0.15 15.55
C ILE A 66 -0.45 -0.87 16.39
N THR A 67 -1.59 -0.21 16.58
CA THR A 67 -2.78 -0.81 17.19
C THR A 67 -3.98 -0.55 16.28
N GLY A 68 -4.96 -1.44 16.31
CA GLY A 68 -6.15 -1.29 15.49
C GLY A 68 -7.26 -2.24 15.89
N THR A 69 -8.36 -2.19 15.16
CA THR A 69 -9.50 -3.11 15.30
C THR A 69 -9.70 -3.83 13.99
N ALA A 70 -9.54 -5.14 14.00
CA ALA A 70 -9.79 -6.00 12.87
C ALA A 70 -11.28 -6.28 12.70
N ALA A 71 -11.76 -6.22 11.46
CA ALA A 71 -13.10 -6.66 11.11
C ALA A 71 -13.21 -8.20 11.21
N PRO A 72 -14.42 -8.76 11.40
CA PRO A 72 -14.67 -10.19 11.26
C PRO A 72 -14.14 -10.74 9.93
N GLY A 73 -13.38 -11.84 9.99
CA GLY A 73 -12.81 -12.50 8.82
C GLY A 73 -11.63 -11.76 8.17
N ASN A 74 -10.94 -10.87 8.91
CA ASN A 74 -9.79 -10.15 8.38
C ASN A 74 -8.63 -11.12 8.06
N PRO A 75 -8.23 -11.26 6.78
CA PRO A 75 -7.18 -12.19 6.37
C PRO A 75 -5.76 -11.82 6.85
N VAL A 76 -5.56 -10.60 7.39
CA VAL A 76 -4.26 -10.14 7.89
C VAL A 76 -4.05 -10.54 9.35
N THR A 77 -5.10 -10.44 10.17
CA THR A 77 -5.02 -10.68 11.62
C THR A 77 -5.56 -12.05 12.05
N ASP A 78 -6.18 -12.77 11.10
CA ASP A 78 -6.87 -14.06 11.30
C ASP A 78 -7.83 -14.08 12.51
N SER A 79 -8.32 -12.89 12.88
CA SER A 79 -9.09 -12.63 14.08
C SER A 79 -9.85 -11.31 13.95
N SER A 80 -10.91 -11.14 14.74
CA SER A 80 -11.65 -9.90 14.87
C SER A 80 -11.38 -9.23 16.21
N GLY A 81 -11.52 -7.90 16.27
CA GLY A 81 -11.33 -7.14 17.51
C GLY A 81 -9.98 -6.45 17.58
N ARG A 82 -9.62 -5.99 18.78
CA ARG A 82 -8.42 -5.16 18.96
C ARG A 82 -7.16 -6.01 18.79
N PHE A 83 -6.19 -5.48 18.05
CA PHE A 83 -4.86 -6.07 17.91
C PHE A 83 -3.76 -5.04 18.15
N SER A 84 -2.56 -5.54 18.43
CA SER A 84 -1.31 -4.78 18.50
C SER A 84 -0.25 -5.55 17.73
N GLY A 85 0.60 -4.85 16.99
CA GLY A 85 1.69 -5.46 16.22
C GLY A 85 2.71 -4.42 15.79
N THR A 86 3.75 -4.86 15.10
CA THR A 86 4.75 -4.00 14.45
C THR A 86 4.44 -3.92 12.97
N GLY A 87 4.22 -2.71 12.45
CA GLY A 87 4.05 -2.45 11.02
C GLY A 87 5.36 -1.94 10.41
N CYS A 88 5.77 -2.54 9.30
CA CYS A 88 6.96 -2.15 8.53
C CYS A 88 6.67 -2.23 7.02
N GLY A 89 7.52 -1.62 6.20
CA GLY A 89 7.42 -1.70 4.75
C GLY A 89 8.02 -0.54 3.99
N LEU A 90 7.90 -0.63 2.67
CA LEU A 90 8.14 0.47 1.75
C LEU A 90 6.80 1.08 1.35
N TRP A 91 6.62 2.36 1.63
CA TRP A 91 5.35 3.04 1.43
C TRP A 91 5.53 4.29 0.61
N VAL A 92 4.57 4.55 -0.27
CA VAL A 92 4.48 5.82 -1.00
C VAL A 92 3.29 6.60 -0.47
N GLN A 93 3.49 7.89 -0.23
CA GLN A 93 2.43 8.85 0.03
C GLN A 93 2.51 9.97 -1.00
N LEU A 94 1.38 10.23 -1.67
CA LEU A 94 1.26 11.27 -2.68
C LEU A 94 0.24 12.32 -2.23
N PRO A 95 0.43 13.59 -2.62
CA PRO A 95 -0.64 14.58 -2.56
C PRO A 95 -1.84 14.12 -3.41
N PRO A 96 -3.00 14.79 -3.31
CA PRO A 96 -4.14 14.49 -4.16
C PRO A 96 -3.74 14.46 -5.64
N LEU A 97 -4.12 13.39 -6.32
CA LEU A 97 -3.91 13.27 -7.75
C LEU A 97 -4.81 14.26 -8.50
N LYS A 98 -4.38 14.66 -9.70
CA LYS A 98 -5.21 15.49 -10.57
C LYS A 98 -6.48 14.72 -10.97
N ALA A 99 -7.56 15.43 -11.28
CA ALA A 99 -8.75 14.79 -11.82
C ALA A 99 -8.45 14.15 -13.18
N GLY A 100 -9.04 12.99 -13.46
CA GLY A 100 -8.84 12.27 -14.72
C GLY A 100 -8.30 10.85 -14.54
N LYS A 101 -7.77 10.29 -15.64
CA LYS A 101 -7.26 8.93 -15.67
C LYS A 101 -5.77 8.91 -15.35
N HIS A 102 -5.37 7.93 -14.53
CA HIS A 102 -3.98 7.69 -14.17
C HIS A 102 -3.64 6.20 -14.25
N THR A 103 -2.38 5.90 -14.53
CA THR A 103 -1.84 4.54 -14.43
C THR A 103 -0.82 4.48 -13.31
N LEU A 104 -1.03 3.59 -12.35
CA LEU A 104 -0.09 3.34 -11.26
C LEU A 104 0.40 1.90 -11.36
N LYS A 105 1.72 1.71 -11.38
CA LYS A 105 2.35 0.39 -11.29
C LYS A 105 3.10 0.29 -9.98
N ILE A 106 2.87 -0.81 -9.28
CA ILE A 106 3.50 -1.14 -8.00
C ILE A 106 4.24 -2.46 -8.17
N ARG A 107 5.51 -2.53 -7.78
CA ARG A 107 6.31 -3.74 -7.73
C ARG A 107 7.02 -3.80 -6.39
N GLY A 108 6.94 -4.92 -5.70
CA GLY A 108 7.60 -5.11 -4.42
C GLY A 108 8.09 -6.54 -4.26
N ARG A 109 9.16 -6.68 -3.48
CA ARG A 109 9.70 -7.98 -3.06
C ARG A 109 10.31 -7.90 -1.67
N SER A 110 10.14 -8.96 -0.90
CA SER A 110 10.97 -9.29 0.26
C SER A 110 11.09 -10.81 0.34
N ALA A 111 12.30 -11.33 0.55
CA ALA A 111 12.61 -12.76 0.44
C ALA A 111 12.04 -13.39 -0.85
N ASP A 112 11.20 -14.41 -0.74
CA ASP A 112 10.47 -15.06 -1.83
C ASP A 112 9.10 -14.43 -2.11
N PHE A 113 8.60 -13.57 -1.22
CA PHE A 113 7.34 -12.87 -1.37
C PHE A 113 7.44 -11.72 -2.39
N THR A 114 6.52 -11.71 -3.36
CA THR A 114 6.46 -10.68 -4.40
C THR A 114 5.06 -10.11 -4.55
N VAL A 115 4.97 -8.81 -4.77
CA VAL A 115 3.73 -8.08 -5.06
C VAL A 115 3.88 -7.34 -6.39
N ALA A 116 2.87 -7.47 -7.26
CA ALA A 116 2.74 -6.66 -8.45
C ALA A 116 1.29 -6.18 -8.60
N VAL A 117 1.10 -4.88 -8.76
CA VAL A 117 -0.23 -4.31 -9.04
C VAL A 117 -0.16 -3.30 -10.16
N ASP A 118 -1.02 -3.47 -11.16
CA ASP A 118 -1.26 -2.49 -12.20
C ASP A 118 -2.64 -1.89 -12.03
N TYR A 119 -2.67 -0.60 -11.73
CA TYR A 119 -3.86 0.18 -11.46
C TYR A 119 -4.24 1.06 -12.66
N ALA A 120 -5.49 0.95 -13.08
CA ALA A 120 -6.20 1.98 -13.85
C ALA A 120 -7.04 2.82 -12.88
N LEU A 121 -6.58 4.04 -12.57
CA LEU A 121 -7.26 4.93 -11.65
C LEU A 121 -8.10 5.95 -12.40
N THR A 122 -9.30 6.23 -11.89
CA THR A 122 -10.09 7.41 -12.27
C THR A 122 -10.25 8.31 -11.07
N VAL A 123 -9.67 9.50 -11.09
CA VAL A 123 -9.83 10.50 -10.04
C VAL A 123 -11.03 11.37 -10.38
N ALA A 124 -12.01 11.42 -9.49
CA ALA A 124 -13.21 12.23 -9.68
C ALA A 124 -12.85 13.71 -9.86
N ALA A 125 -13.69 14.45 -10.60
CA ALA A 125 -13.58 15.91 -10.63
C ALA A 125 -13.87 16.48 -9.23
N PRO A 126 -13.28 17.63 -8.86
CA PRO A 126 -13.69 18.36 -7.66
C PRO A 126 -15.19 18.60 -7.73
N GLY A 127 -15.94 18.14 -6.72
CA GLY A 127 -17.34 18.50 -6.61
C GLY A 127 -17.46 20.02 -6.49
N THR A 128 -18.27 20.65 -7.32
CA THR A 128 -18.77 22.00 -7.04
C THR A 128 -19.64 21.88 -5.78
N ALA A 129 -19.12 22.37 -4.66
CA ALA A 129 -19.93 22.59 -3.46
C ALA A 129 -21.01 23.65 -3.75
#